data_AF-A0A959WS15-F1
#
_entry.id   AF-A0A959WS15-F1
#
_cell.length_a   1.000
_cell.length_b   1.000
_cell.length_c   1.000
_cell.angle_alpha   90.00
_cell.angle_beta   90.00
_cell.angle_gamma   90.00
#
_symmetry.space_group_name_H-M   'P 1'
#
loop_
_entity.id
_entity.type
_entity.pdbx_description
1 polymer ?
#
loop_
_entity_poly.entity_id
_entity_poly.type
_entity_poly.pdbx_seq_one_letter_code
_entity_poly.pdbx_strand_id
1 'polypeptide(L)'
;MSTAWQAVLYVHLLAMAFFLGGQLVVGLALVPVERTNPDPERLRAVARRFGIGSAVALALLLVTGIAMADHFSLWSSGTLQIKLTLVGVLIVLTLAHLRYPRAHALQGAILLLTLAVVWLGVDLAG
;
A
#
# COMPACT_ATOMS: atom_id res chain seq x y z
N MET A 1 5.92 7.17 24.35
CA MET A 1 6.59 6.56 23.18
C MET A 1 8.08 6.70 23.35
N SER A 2 8.86 5.62 23.21
CA SER A 2 10.33 5.70 23.17
C SER A 2 10.80 6.06 21.76
N THR A 3 12.05 6.53 21.61
CA THR A 3 12.66 6.85 20.30
C THR A 3 12.63 5.66 19.33
N ALA A 4 12.82 4.44 19.82
CA ALA A 4 12.77 3.23 19.01
C ALA A 4 11.38 3.00 18.39
N TRP A 5 10.32 3.11 19.19
CA TRP A 5 8.95 2.95 18.69
C TRP A 5 8.50 4.09 17.78
N GLN A 6 8.98 5.31 18.02
CA GLN A 6 8.79 6.42 17.10
C GLN A 6 9.43 6.14 15.74
N ALA A 7 10.61 5.52 15.70
CA ALA A 7 11.24 5.11 14.45
C ALA A 7 10.43 4.02 13.72
N VAL A 8 9.86 3.04 14.45
CA VAL A 8 8.99 2.01 13.85
C VAL A 8 7.74 2.64 13.22
N LEU A 9 7.06 3.53 13.94
CA LEU A 9 5.91 4.26 13.41
C LEU A 9 6.30 5.12 12.20
N TYR A 10 7.42 5.83 12.26
CA TYR A 10 7.93 6.63 11.15
C TYR A 10 8.16 5.79 9.89
N VAL A 11 8.80 4.63 10.03
CA VAL A 11 9.01 3.69 8.91
C VAL A 11 7.68 3.18 8.36
N HIS A 12 6.72 2.85 9.23
CA HIS A 12 5.38 2.43 8.81
C HIS A 12 4.69 3.50 7.96
N LEU A 13 4.70 4.75 8.44
CA LEU A 13 4.08 5.90 7.75
C LEU A 13 4.80 6.22 6.44
N LEU A 14 6.13 6.12 6.40
CA LEU A 14 6.91 6.34 5.18
C LEU A 14 6.59 5.28 4.12
N ALA A 15 6.51 4.01 4.51
CA ALA A 15 6.10 2.93 3.62
C ALA A 15 4.66 3.10 3.13
N MET A 16 3.74 3.51 4.01
CA MET A 16 2.35 3.82 3.67
C MET A 16 2.27 4.97 2.66
N ALA A 17 3.01 6.06 2.90
CA ALA A 17 3.06 7.23 2.03
C ALA A 17 3.62 6.88 0.65
N PHE A 18 4.68 6.07 0.58
CA PHE A 18 5.20 5.59 -0.69
C PHE A 18 4.18 4.75 -1.45
N PHE A 19 3.53 3.79 -0.78
CA PHE A 19 2.62 2.86 -1.42
C PHE A 19 1.35 3.55 -1.93
N LEU A 20 0.62 4.25 -1.05
CA LEU A 20 -0.60 4.99 -1.41
C LEU A 20 -0.28 6.17 -2.33
N GLY A 21 0.73 6.97 -1.99
CA GLY A 21 1.12 8.14 -2.79
C GLY A 21 1.56 7.75 -4.20
N GLY A 22 2.32 6.66 -4.34
CA GLY A 22 2.72 6.15 -5.64
C GLY A 22 1.55 5.65 -6.48
N GLN A 23 0.56 4.98 -5.87
CA GLN A 23 -0.68 4.59 -6.57
C GLN A 23 -1.44 5.83 -7.09
N LEU A 24 -1.52 6.89 -6.29
CA LEU A 24 -2.17 8.15 -6.68
C LEU A 24 -1.42 8.82 -7.83
N VAL A 25 -0.09 8.95 -7.74
CA VAL A 25 0.72 9.54 -8.83
C VAL A 25 0.57 8.72 -10.11
N VAL A 26 0.65 7.39 -10.03
CA VAL A 26 0.52 6.52 -11.20
C VAL A 26 -0.87 6.64 -11.82
N GLY A 27 -1.93 6.56 -11.00
CA GLY A 27 -3.31 6.58 -11.47
C GLY A 27 -3.78 7.94 -11.97
N LEU A 28 -3.39 9.02 -11.31
CA LEU A 28 -3.92 10.37 -11.55
C LEU A 28 -3.03 11.23 -12.46
N ALA A 29 -1.71 10.98 -12.50
CA ALA A 29 -0.79 11.78 -13.29
C ALA A 29 -0.14 10.97 -14.42
N LEU A 30 0.50 9.84 -14.09
CA LEU A 30 1.29 9.09 -15.08
C LEU A 30 0.42 8.46 -16.17
N VAL A 31 -0.62 7.70 -15.79
CA VAL A 31 -1.48 6.99 -16.74
C VAL A 31 -2.21 7.96 -17.69
N PRO A 32 -2.79 9.09 -17.23
CA PRO A 32 -3.39 10.06 -18.15
C PRO A 32 -2.41 10.66 -19.15
N VAL A 33 -1.19 11.02 -18.72
CA VAL A 33 -0.17 11.60 -19.62
C VAL A 33 0.27 10.58 -20.68
N GLU A 34 0.53 9.34 -20.27
CA GLU A 34 0.93 8.25 -21.18
C GLU A 34 -0.19 7.85 -22.16
N ARG A 35 -1.46 8.10 -21.84
CA ARG A 35 -2.56 7.89 -22.78
C ARG A 35 -2.56 8.91 -23.92
N THR A 36 -2.09 10.13 -23.67
CA THR A 36 -2.04 11.20 -24.68
C THR A 36 -0.79 11.13 -25.55
N ASN A 37 0.34 10.73 -25.00
CA ASN A 37 1.60 10.56 -25.73
C ASN A 37 2.28 9.24 -25.34
N PRO A 38 1.90 8.11 -26.00
CA PRO A 38 2.30 6.79 -25.55
C PRO A 38 3.79 6.51 -25.73
N ASP A 39 4.49 6.25 -24.62
CA ASP A 39 5.83 5.66 -24.61
C ASP A 39 5.83 4.37 -23.77
N PRO A 40 5.58 3.20 -24.40
CA PRO A 40 5.46 1.93 -23.70
C PRO A 40 6.73 1.51 -22.94
N GLU A 41 7.91 1.92 -23.41
CA GLU A 41 9.19 1.58 -22.76
C GLU A 41 9.37 2.38 -21.48
N ARG A 42 9.10 3.69 -21.53
CA ARG A 42 9.12 4.56 -20.34
C ARG A 42 8.10 4.09 -19.31
N LEU A 43 6.86 3.84 -19.70
CA LEU A 43 5.81 3.36 -18.80
C LEU A 43 6.22 2.02 -18.14
N ARG A 44 6.79 1.08 -18.91
CA ARG A 44 7.25 -0.21 -18.37
C ARG A 44 8.44 -0.06 -17.42
N ALA A 45 9.36 0.88 -17.68
CA ALA A 45 10.47 1.17 -16.79
C ALA A 45 10.00 1.77 -15.45
N VAL A 46 9.04 2.71 -15.50
CA VAL A 46 8.43 3.28 -14.29
C VAL A 46 7.67 2.21 -13.52
N ALA A 47 6.82 1.43 -14.19
CA ALA A 47 6.05 0.36 -13.57
C ALA A 47 6.95 -0.68 -12.87
N ARG A 48 8.09 -1.05 -13.47
CA ARG A 48 9.05 -1.98 -12.85
C ARG A 48 9.67 -1.41 -11.58
N ARG A 49 10.15 -0.17 -11.61
CA ARG A 49 10.77 0.48 -10.44
C ARG A 49 9.75 0.69 -9.32
N PHE A 50 8.56 1.16 -9.69
CA PHE A 50 7.47 1.34 -8.73
C PHE A 50 7.01 0.01 -8.14
N GLY A 51 6.94 -1.06 -8.94
CA GLY A 51 6.62 -2.41 -8.48
C GLY A 51 7.61 -2.95 -7.44
N ILE A 52 8.91 -2.80 -7.68
CA ILE A 52 9.95 -3.17 -6.70
C ILE A 52 9.80 -2.35 -5.42
N GLY A 53 9.66 -1.03 -5.53
CA GLY A 53 9.46 -0.16 -4.36
C GLY A 53 8.19 -0.51 -3.58
N SER A 54 7.11 -0.85 -4.27
CA SER A 54 5.83 -1.23 -3.67
C SER A 54 5.92 -2.55 -2.93
N ALA A 55 6.67 -3.53 -3.45
CA ALA A 55 6.92 -4.78 -2.77
C ALA A 55 7.70 -4.58 -1.45
N VAL A 56 8.75 -3.72 -1.48
CA VAL A 56 9.51 -3.35 -0.28
C VAL A 56 8.62 -2.62 0.72
N ALA A 57 7.80 -1.66 0.27
CA ALA A 57 6.87 -0.93 1.13
C ALA A 57 5.83 -1.86 1.79
N LEU A 58 5.24 -2.79 1.05
CA LEU A 58 4.31 -3.79 1.60
C LEU A 58 4.98 -4.68 2.66
N ALA A 59 6.21 -5.13 2.42
CA ALA A 59 6.95 -5.91 3.41
C ALA A 59 7.19 -5.10 4.70
N LEU A 60 7.60 -3.83 4.57
CA LEU A 60 7.78 -2.94 5.72
C LEU A 60 6.47 -2.70 6.47
N LEU A 61 5.36 -2.46 5.76
CA LEU A 61 4.04 -2.26 6.35
C LEU A 61 3.58 -3.48 7.18
N LEU A 62 3.83 -4.69 6.69
CA LEU A 62 3.52 -5.92 7.40
C LEU A 62 4.35 -6.05 8.69
N VAL A 63 5.68 -5.96 8.57
CA VAL A 63 6.59 -6.14 9.72
C VAL A 63 6.32 -5.08 10.79
N THR A 64 6.26 -3.82 10.40
CA THR A 64 6.00 -2.72 11.35
C THR A 64 4.58 -2.73 11.89
N GLY A 65 3.58 -3.13 11.08
CA GLY A 65 2.20 -3.28 11.52
C GLY A 65 2.02 -4.36 12.58
N ILE A 66 2.65 -5.52 12.40
CA ILE A 66 2.65 -6.61 13.40
C ILE A 66 3.33 -6.14 14.69
N ALA A 67 4.49 -5.50 14.58
CA ALA A 67 5.22 -4.99 15.74
C ALA A 67 4.40 -3.96 16.54
N MET A 68 3.69 -3.05 15.86
CA MET A 68 2.81 -2.09 16.52
C MET A 68 1.56 -2.75 17.11
N ALA A 69 0.95 -3.73 16.42
CA ALA A 69 -0.21 -4.45 16.94
C ALA A 69 0.11 -5.18 18.26
N ASP A 70 1.30 -5.77 18.36
CA ASP A 70 1.81 -6.38 19.58
C ASP A 70 2.11 -5.33 20.66
N HIS A 71 2.86 -4.29 20.32
CA HIS A 71 3.24 -3.24 21.27
C HIS A 71 2.05 -2.52 21.91
N PHE A 72 0.97 -2.32 21.13
CA PHE A 72 -0.24 -1.65 21.58
C PHE A 72 -1.34 -2.62 22.03
N SER A 73 -1.06 -3.93 22.12
CA SER A 73 -2.03 -4.97 22.53
C SER A 73 -3.34 -4.94 21.74
N LEU A 74 -3.28 -4.68 20.44
CA LEU A 74 -4.45 -4.46 19.57
C LEU A 74 -5.05 -5.73 18.96
N TRP A 75 -4.49 -6.91 19.23
CA TRP A 75 -4.90 -8.18 18.60
C TRP A 75 -6.37 -8.55 18.82
N SER A 76 -6.98 -8.11 19.93
CA SER A 76 -8.40 -8.31 20.23
C SER A 76 -9.32 -7.28 19.56
N SER A 77 -8.79 -6.25 18.92
CA SER A 77 -9.58 -5.22 18.24
C SER A 77 -10.23 -5.75 16.98
N GLY A 78 -11.56 -5.65 16.91
CA GLY A 78 -12.32 -5.96 15.69
C GLY A 78 -11.87 -5.11 14.49
N THR A 79 -11.56 -3.82 14.72
CA THR A 79 -11.03 -2.91 13.68
C THR A 79 -9.70 -3.42 13.12
N LEU A 80 -8.80 -3.93 13.97
CA LEU A 80 -7.55 -4.54 13.51
C LEU A 80 -7.80 -5.81 12.69
N GLN A 81 -8.72 -6.68 13.13
CA GLN A 81 -9.04 -7.92 12.41
C GLN A 81 -9.61 -7.64 11.01
N ILE A 82 -10.50 -6.64 10.89
CA ILE A 82 -10.99 -6.17 9.59
C ILE A 82 -9.83 -5.64 8.75
N LYS A 83 -8.98 -4.78 9.34
CA LYS A 83 -7.79 -4.23 8.65
C LYS A 83 -6.87 -5.35 8.13
N LEU A 84 -6.57 -6.37 8.93
CA LEU A 84 -5.73 -7.50 8.53
C LEU A 84 -6.38 -8.32 7.41
N THR A 85 -7.70 -8.52 7.46
CA THR A 85 -8.46 -9.17 6.38
C THR A 85 -8.31 -8.39 5.08
N LEU A 86 -8.51 -7.06 5.11
CA LEU A 86 -8.35 -6.19 3.94
C LEU A 86 -6.90 -6.16 3.43
N VAL A 87 -5.90 -6.18 4.32
CA VAL A 87 -4.49 -6.29 3.94
C VAL A 87 -4.20 -7.64 3.25
N GLY A 88 -4.78 -8.74 3.74
CA GLY A 88 -4.68 -10.04 3.08
C GLY A 88 -5.25 -10.03 1.66
N VAL A 89 -6.46 -9.47 1.50
CA VAL A 89 -7.07 -9.27 0.18
C VAL A 89 -6.21 -8.37 -0.71
N LEU A 90 -5.66 -7.28 -0.16
CA LEU A 90 -4.79 -6.34 -0.87
C LEU A 90 -3.54 -7.02 -1.41
N ILE A 91 -2.92 -7.90 -0.63
CA ILE A 91 -1.76 -8.68 -1.06
C ILE A 91 -2.14 -9.60 -2.21
N VAL A 92 -3.25 -10.35 -2.08
CA VAL A 92 -3.74 -11.26 -3.13
C VAL A 92 -4.01 -10.50 -4.42
N LEU A 93 -4.71 -9.37 -4.36
CA LEU A 93 -5.00 -8.54 -5.53
C LEU A 93 -3.72 -7.95 -6.14
N THR A 94 -2.77 -7.53 -5.32
CA THR A 94 -1.47 -7.03 -5.78
C THR A 94 -0.69 -8.12 -6.52
N LEU A 95 -0.65 -9.34 -6.00
CA LEU A 95 -0.03 -10.48 -6.68
C LEU A 95 -0.77 -10.83 -7.98
N ALA A 96 -2.10 -10.80 -7.99
CA ALA A 96 -2.90 -10.98 -9.20
C ALA A 96 -2.60 -9.90 -10.25
N HIS A 97 -2.34 -8.66 -9.82
CA HIS A 97 -2.00 -7.55 -10.72
C HIS A 97 -0.66 -7.75 -11.42
N LEU A 98 0.31 -8.41 -10.78
CA LEU A 98 1.56 -8.79 -11.43
C LEU A 98 1.33 -9.76 -12.60
N ARG A 99 0.31 -10.63 -12.49
CA ARG A 99 -0.05 -11.58 -13.57
C ARG A 99 -0.92 -10.94 -14.64
N TYR A 100 -1.79 -10.01 -14.26
CA TYR A 100 -2.77 -9.33 -15.14
C TYR A 100 -2.63 -7.80 -15.10
N PRO A 101 -1.48 -7.24 -15.52
CA PRO A 101 -1.20 -5.81 -15.37
C PRO A 101 -2.10 -4.90 -16.22
N ARG A 102 -2.76 -5.45 -17.25
CA ARG A 102 -3.70 -4.72 -18.11
C ARG A 102 -5.10 -4.61 -17.53
N ALA A 103 -5.40 -5.29 -16.42
CA ALA A 103 -6.71 -5.24 -15.78
C ALA A 103 -6.86 -3.93 -14.98
N HIS A 104 -7.33 -2.86 -15.62
CA HIS A 104 -7.52 -1.55 -14.97
C HIS A 104 -8.46 -1.59 -13.75
N ALA A 105 -9.47 -2.46 -13.78
CA ALA A 105 -10.36 -2.69 -12.64
C ALA A 105 -9.60 -3.17 -11.39
N LEU A 106 -8.55 -3.98 -11.57
CA LEU A 106 -7.74 -4.51 -10.49
C LEU A 106 -6.90 -3.42 -9.83
N GLN A 107 -6.34 -2.50 -10.63
CA GLN A 107 -5.63 -1.33 -10.11
C GLN A 107 -6.57 -0.41 -9.31
N GLY A 108 -7.78 -0.17 -9.81
CA GLY A 108 -8.81 0.60 -9.09
C GLY A 108 -9.21 -0.06 -7.77
N ALA A 109 -9.44 -1.37 -7.77
CA ALA A 109 -9.77 -2.13 -6.56
C ALA A 109 -8.64 -2.09 -5.51
N ILE A 110 -7.38 -2.24 -5.93
CA ILE A 110 -6.20 -2.14 -5.07
C ILE A 110 -6.14 -0.74 -4.42
N LEU A 111 -6.36 0.33 -5.18
CA LEU A 111 -6.36 1.69 -4.64
C LEU A 111 -7.47 1.90 -3.61
N LEU A 112 -8.70 1.51 -3.93
CA LEU A 112 -9.84 1.64 -3.00
C LEU A 112 -9.61 0.86 -1.71
N LEU A 113 -9.08 -0.35 -1.83
CA LEU A 113 -8.75 -1.19 -0.67
C LEU A 113 -7.60 -0.60 0.15
N THR A 114 -6.59 -0.02 -0.50
CA THR A 114 -5.49 0.69 0.18
C THR A 114 -6.04 1.88 0.98
N LEU A 115 -6.93 2.68 0.40
CA LEU A 115 -7.60 3.79 1.09
C LEU A 115 -8.39 3.31 2.31
N ALA A 116 -9.15 2.22 2.19
CA ALA A 116 -9.89 1.63 3.30
C ALA A 116 -8.96 1.14 4.44
N VAL A 117 -7.85 0.47 4.10
CA VAL A 117 -6.84 0.02 5.07
C VAL A 117 -6.21 1.20 5.81
N VAL A 118 -5.89 2.28 5.09
CA VAL A 118 -5.34 3.50 5.67
C VAL A 118 -6.36 4.16 6.60
N TRP A 119 -7.62 4.27 6.18
CA TRP A 119 -8.71 4.80 7.01
C TRP A 119 -8.84 4.04 8.34
N LEU A 120 -8.89 2.69 8.29
CA LEU A 120 -8.92 1.88 9.51
C LEU A 120 -7.65 2.03 10.36
N GLY A 121 -6.51 2.35 9.73
CA GLY A 121 -5.28 2.69 10.44
C GLY A 121 -5.38 4.00 11.21
N VAL A 122 -6.06 5.01 10.66
CA VAL A 122 -6.34 6.27 11.35
C VAL A 122 -7.31 6.06 12.50
N ASP A 123 -8.37 5.26 12.27
CA ASP A 123 -9.36 4.91 13.30
C ASP A 123 -8.74 4.18 14.49
N LEU A 124 -7.79 3.27 14.25
CA LEU A 124 -7.03 2.59 15.32
C LEU A 124 -6.08 3.52 16.10
N ALA A 125 -5.77 4.70 15.57
CA ALA A 125 -4.84 5.65 16.18
C ALA A 125 -5.53 6.81 16.90
N GLY A 126 -6.85 6.98 16.73
CA GLY A 126 -7.68 7.96 17.43
C GLY A 126 -8.28 7.40 18.71
#